data_AF-A0A4R4G9J6-F1
#
_entry.id   AF-A0A4R4G9J6-F1
#
_cell.length_a   1.000
_cell.length_b   1.000
_cell.length_c   1.000
_cell.angle_alpha   90.00
_cell.angle_beta   90.00
_cell.angle_gamma   90.00
#
_symmetry.space_group_name_H-M   'P 1'
#
loop_
_entity.id
_entity.type
_entity.pdbx_description
1 polymer ?
#
loop_
_entity_poly.entity_id
_entity_poly.type
_entity_poly.pdbx_seq_one_letter_code
_entity_poly.pdbx_strand_id
1 'polypeptide(L)'
;MRKFLFIALVLLVGTNIFLFKRLDSVKKERNRLDSNQAALLSDVEHYKTEAGKNATSVLRLELTKNELEKKNKDLTKTVDDLNIKLKRIQAATTTATKTEIEIETKVRDSIVYRNQLDTLLNFRWRDSWIDLRGTIDKGVLFAKIESADTLHHIIHKIPKKFLFFRFGVKAIKMDVVNSNPHNKITYTEYIELKK
;
A
#
# COMPACT_ATOMS: atom_id res chain seq x y z
N MET A 1 -54.02 -34.61 12.24
CA MET A 1 -53.11 -34.78 11.08
C MET A 1 -52.76 -33.48 10.37
N ARG A 2 -53.72 -32.61 10.01
CA ARG A 2 -53.43 -31.30 9.35
C ARG A 2 -52.47 -30.37 10.13
N LYS A 3 -52.56 -30.32 11.46
CA LYS A 3 -51.66 -29.50 12.30
C LYS A 3 -50.20 -29.95 12.23
N PHE A 4 -49.94 -31.27 12.19
CA PHE A 4 -48.59 -31.82 12.08
C PHE A 4 -47.99 -31.62 10.69
N LEU A 5 -48.80 -31.71 9.63
CA LEU A 5 -48.38 -31.37 8.26
C LEU A 5 -47.98 -29.90 8.13
N PHE A 6 -48.72 -28.98 8.76
CA PHE A 6 -48.36 -27.56 8.78
C PHE A 6 -47.03 -27.30 9.50
N ILE A 7 -46.80 -27.95 10.64
CA ILE A 7 -45.54 -27.83 11.38
C ILE A 7 -44.36 -28.37 10.56
N ALA A 8 -44.54 -29.53 9.91
CA ALA A 8 -43.54 -30.12 9.03
C ALA A 8 -43.19 -29.20 7.84
N LEU A 9 -44.19 -28.55 7.24
CA LEU A 9 -44.00 -27.59 6.16
C LEU A 9 -43.20 -26.37 6.62
N VAL A 10 -43.54 -25.78 7.76
CA VAL A 10 -42.81 -24.63 8.33
C VAL A 10 -41.35 -24.98 8.63
N LEU A 11 -41.10 -26.16 9.19
CA LEU A 11 -39.74 -26.66 9.42
C LEU A 11 -38.97 -26.83 8.11
N LEU A 12 -39.59 -27.42 7.07
CA LEU A 12 -38.99 -27.59 5.74
C LEU A 12 -38.63 -26.26 5.08
N VAL A 13 -39.51 -25.27 5.18
CA VAL A 13 -39.25 -23.92 4.65
C VAL A 13 -38.12 -23.26 5.44
N GLY A 14 -38.14 -23.38 6.77
CA GLY A 14 -37.08 -22.86 7.64
C GLY A 14 -35.71 -23.45 7.33
N THR A 15 -35.62 -24.77 7.13
CA THR A 15 -34.36 -25.44 6.77
C THR A 15 -33.88 -25.04 5.38
N ASN A 16 -34.77 -24.90 4.39
CA ASN A 16 -34.40 -24.42 3.06
C ASN A 16 -33.85 -22.99 3.09
N ILE A 17 -34.47 -22.08 3.84
CA ILE A 17 -33.97 -20.70 4.02
C ILE A 17 -32.59 -20.71 4.69
N PHE A 18 -32.40 -21.55 5.72
CA PHE A 18 -31.11 -21.68 6.39
C PHE A 18 -30.02 -22.20 5.45
N LEU A 19 -30.31 -23.27 4.69
CA LEU A 19 -29.39 -23.84 3.70
C LEU A 19 -29.05 -22.84 2.60
N PHE A 20 -30.03 -22.08 2.12
CA PHE A 20 -29.81 -21.03 1.11
C PHE A 20 -28.87 -19.94 1.62
N LYS A 21 -29.07 -19.45 2.86
CA LYS A 21 -28.16 -18.48 3.50
C LYS A 21 -26.75 -19.04 3.71
N ARG A 22 -26.63 -20.31 4.09
CA ARG A 22 -25.33 -21.00 4.22
C ARG A 22 -24.62 -21.09 2.88
N LEU A 23 -25.33 -21.48 1.83
CA LEU A 23 -24.79 -21.59 0.47
C LEU A 23 -24.33 -20.23 -0.07
N ASP A 24 -25.10 -19.17 0.15
CA ASP A 24 -24.70 -17.81 -0.24
C ASP A 24 -23.43 -17.35 0.50
N SER A 25 -23.34 -17.61 1.81
CA SER A 25 -22.15 -17.31 2.61
C SER A 25 -20.91 -18.05 2.10
N VAL A 26 -21.04 -19.35 1.83
CA VAL A 26 -19.94 -20.18 1.29
C VAL A 26 -19.52 -19.69 -0.10
N LYS A 27 -20.47 -19.31 -0.96
CA LYS A 27 -20.18 -18.74 -2.28
C LYS A 27 -19.41 -17.42 -2.17
N LYS A 28 -19.81 -16.53 -1.26
CA LYS A 28 -19.10 -15.27 -0.99
C LYS A 28 -17.67 -15.51 -0.50
N GLU A 29 -17.49 -16.45 0.42
CA GLU A 29 -16.18 -16.83 0.95
C GLU A 29 -15.27 -17.40 -0.15
N ARG A 30 -15.81 -18.30 -0.97
CA ARG A 30 -15.08 -18.89 -2.10
C ARG A 30 -14.65 -17.83 -3.12
N ASN A 31 -15.52 -16.87 -3.44
CA ASN A 31 -15.19 -15.77 -4.34
C ASN A 31 -14.14 -14.82 -3.73
N ARG A 32 -14.18 -14.58 -2.41
CA ARG A 32 -13.15 -13.81 -1.70
C ARG A 32 -11.79 -14.49 -1.80
N LEU A 33 -11.74 -15.78 -1.49
CA LEU A 33 -10.49 -16.56 -1.55
C LEU A 33 -9.93 -16.64 -2.97
N ASP A 34 -10.78 -16.85 -3.98
CA ASP A 34 -10.41 -16.82 -5.39
C ASP A 34 -9.79 -15.46 -5.79
N SER A 35 -10.40 -14.36 -5.33
CA SER A 35 -9.87 -13.01 -5.55
C SER A 35 -8.53 -12.78 -4.85
N ASN A 36 -8.37 -13.28 -3.61
CA ASN A 36 -7.12 -13.18 -2.87
C ASN A 36 -6.01 -14.02 -3.50
N GLN A 37 -6.32 -15.22 -4.00
CA GLN A 37 -5.36 -16.05 -4.73
C GLN A 37 -4.91 -15.36 -6.01
N ALA A 38 -5.85 -14.77 -6.76
CA ALA A 38 -5.52 -13.98 -7.94
C ALA A 38 -4.63 -12.78 -7.58
N ALA A 39 -4.88 -12.11 -6.46
CA ALA A 39 -4.06 -10.99 -5.98
C ALA A 39 -2.66 -11.41 -5.49
N LEU A 40 -2.52 -12.58 -4.87
CA LEU A 40 -1.24 -13.11 -4.42
C LEU A 40 -0.39 -13.67 -5.58
N LEU A 41 -1.05 -14.16 -6.64
CA LEU A 41 -0.39 -14.68 -7.84
C LEU A 41 -0.16 -13.60 -8.90
N SER A 42 -0.87 -12.47 -8.83
CA SER A 42 -0.59 -11.33 -9.69
C SER A 42 0.69 -10.65 -9.23
N ASP A 43 1.68 -10.59 -10.11
CA ASP A 43 2.87 -9.81 -9.85
C ASP A 43 2.55 -8.32 -9.68
N VAL A 44 3.42 -7.64 -8.95
CA VAL A 44 3.37 -6.19 -8.77
C VAL A 44 3.74 -5.55 -10.11
N GLU A 45 2.75 -4.96 -10.78
CA GLU A 45 2.93 -4.32 -12.08
C GLU A 45 3.59 -2.95 -11.90
N HIS A 46 4.87 -2.82 -12.27
CA HIS A 46 5.57 -1.55 -12.33
C HIS A 46 5.42 -0.92 -13.72
N TYR A 47 4.99 0.34 -13.75
CA TYR A 47 4.84 1.09 -15.00
C TYR A 47 5.18 2.56 -14.79
N LYS A 48 5.27 3.30 -15.90
CA LYS A 48 5.35 4.76 -15.87
C LYS A 48 4.04 5.35 -16.33
N THR A 49 3.60 6.41 -15.65
CA THR A 49 2.46 7.20 -16.12
C THR A 49 2.80 7.91 -17.44
N GLU A 50 1.81 8.44 -18.15
CA GLU A 50 2.04 9.24 -19.36
C GLU A 50 2.95 10.44 -19.09
N ALA A 51 2.91 10.99 -17.87
CA ALA A 51 3.79 12.06 -17.41
C ALA A 51 5.18 11.58 -16.94
N GLY A 52 5.52 10.30 -17.14
CA GLY A 52 6.83 9.72 -16.80
C GLY A 52 7.05 9.36 -15.33
N LYS A 53 6.03 9.46 -14.48
CA LYS A 53 6.13 9.16 -13.03
C LYS A 53 6.15 7.66 -12.79
N ASN A 54 6.92 7.21 -11.79
CA ASN A 54 6.96 5.80 -11.40
C ASN A 54 5.64 5.42 -10.72
N ALA A 55 5.01 4.34 -11.19
CA ALA A 55 3.76 3.85 -10.67
C ALA A 55 3.78 2.34 -10.48
N THR A 56 3.04 1.88 -9.49
CA THR A 56 2.92 0.46 -9.14
C THR A 56 1.46 0.10 -8.93
N SER A 57 1.06 -1.02 -9.49
CA SER A 57 -0.30 -1.52 -9.52
C SER A 57 -0.40 -2.81 -8.70
N VAL A 58 -1.36 -2.89 -7.78
CA VAL A 58 -1.64 -4.12 -7.02
C VAL A 58 -3.13 -4.40 -6.86
N LEU A 59 -3.49 -5.68 -6.75
CA LEU A 59 -4.84 -6.09 -6.44
C LEU A 59 -5.09 -6.11 -4.92
N ARG A 60 -6.34 -5.88 -4.53
CA ARG A 60 -6.78 -5.92 -3.14
C ARG A 60 -6.73 -7.34 -2.56
N LEU A 61 -6.18 -7.46 -1.37
CA LEU A 61 -6.38 -8.61 -0.48
C LEU A 61 -7.50 -8.30 0.51
N GLU A 62 -8.53 -9.13 0.55
CA GLU A 62 -9.61 -9.02 1.54
C GLU A 62 -9.40 -10.08 2.63
N LEU A 63 -8.93 -9.64 3.80
CA LEU A 63 -8.54 -10.53 4.89
C LEU A 63 -9.48 -10.39 6.08
N THR A 64 -9.69 -11.49 6.80
CA THR A 64 -10.27 -11.46 8.15
C THR A 64 -9.23 -11.00 9.16
N LYS A 65 -9.68 -10.57 10.35
CA LYS A 65 -8.79 -10.18 11.45
C LYS A 65 -7.74 -11.26 11.77
N ASN A 66 -8.18 -12.51 11.87
CA ASN A 66 -7.30 -13.63 12.22
C ASN A 66 -6.30 -13.94 11.10
N GLU A 67 -6.70 -13.78 9.83
CA GLU A 67 -5.80 -13.93 8.69
C GLU A 67 -4.72 -12.84 8.69
N LEU A 68 -5.11 -11.59 8.99
CA LEU A 68 -4.17 -10.48 9.10
C LEU A 68 -3.15 -10.72 10.23
N GLU A 69 -3.61 -11.09 11.43
CA GLU A 69 -2.76 -11.41 12.59
C GLU A 69 -1.76 -12.54 12.29
N LYS A 70 -2.19 -13.53 11.49
CA LYS A 70 -1.33 -14.67 11.13
C LYS A 70 -0.33 -14.33 10.02
N LYS A 71 -0.72 -13.51 9.05
CA LYS A 71 0.05 -13.28 7.82
C LYS A 71 0.97 -12.07 7.88
N ASN A 72 0.56 -10.99 8.56
CA ASN A 72 1.32 -9.74 8.57
C ASN A 72 1.47 -9.21 10.00
N LYS A 73 2.45 -9.77 10.72
CA LYS A 73 2.76 -9.42 12.11
C LYS A 73 3.27 -7.98 12.24
N ASP A 74 3.98 -7.49 11.24
CA ASP A 74 4.55 -6.14 11.30
C ASP A 74 3.45 -5.09 11.18
N LEU A 75 2.49 -5.29 10.27
CA LEU A 75 1.32 -4.43 10.18
C LEU A 75 0.48 -4.46 11.47
N THR A 76 0.33 -5.62 12.12
CA THR A 76 -0.37 -5.66 13.42
C THR A 76 0.35 -4.89 14.52
N LYS A 77 1.69 -4.95 14.57
CA LYS A 77 2.47 -4.16 15.53
C LYS A 77 2.30 -2.66 15.25
N THR A 78 2.38 -2.23 13.99
CA THR A 78 2.16 -0.82 13.63
C THR A 78 0.78 -0.33 14.07
N VAL A 79 -0.25 -1.17 13.94
CA VAL A 79 -1.61 -0.86 14.42
C VAL A 79 -1.65 -0.70 15.93
N ASP A 80 -0.99 -1.61 16.66
CA ASP A 80 -0.94 -1.59 18.12
C ASP A 80 -0.14 -0.38 18.63
N ASP A 81 0.96 -0.02 17.96
CA ASP A 81 1.77 1.18 18.23
C ASP A 81 0.97 2.47 18.01
N LEU A 82 0.05 2.47 17.04
CA LEU A 82 -0.91 3.56 16.81
C LEU A 82 -2.06 3.57 17.83
N ASN A 83 -2.11 2.61 18.75
CA ASN A 83 -3.19 2.42 19.74
C ASN A 83 -4.58 2.25 19.09
N ILE A 84 -4.63 1.60 17.92
CA ILE A 84 -5.87 1.33 17.18
C ILE A 84 -6.28 -0.12 17.40
N LYS A 85 -7.54 -0.35 17.76
CA LYS A 85 -8.06 -1.73 17.87
C LYS A 85 -8.18 -2.33 16.46
N LEU A 86 -7.60 -3.51 16.22
CA LEU A 86 -7.66 -4.22 14.92
C LEU A 86 -9.08 -4.30 14.31
N LYS A 87 -10.12 -4.50 15.14
CA LYS A 87 -11.52 -4.54 14.68
C LYS A 87 -12.07 -3.21 14.10
N ARG A 88 -11.34 -2.11 14.27
CA ARG A 88 -11.70 -0.77 13.79
C ARG A 88 -11.02 -0.42 12.46
N ILE A 89 -10.08 -1.23 12.00
CA ILE A 89 -9.41 -1.01 10.71
C ILE A 89 -10.37 -1.34 9.59
N GLN A 90 -10.39 -0.47 8.58
CA GLN A 90 -11.12 -0.73 7.33
C GLN A 90 -10.16 -1.26 6.27
N ALA A 91 -9.01 -0.60 6.11
CA ALA A 91 -7.97 -1.02 5.20
C ALA A 91 -6.59 -0.55 5.68
N ALA A 92 -5.55 -1.17 5.15
CA ALA A 92 -4.16 -0.83 5.35
C ALA A 92 -3.39 -1.01 4.04
N THR A 93 -2.41 -0.14 3.81
CA THR A 93 -1.54 -0.17 2.63
C THR A 93 -0.11 -0.01 3.07
N THR A 94 0.77 -0.90 2.62
CA THR A 94 2.21 -0.79 2.87
C THR A 94 2.91 -0.59 1.54
N THR A 95 3.72 0.45 1.43
CA THR A 95 4.49 0.75 0.23
C THR A 95 5.94 0.98 0.63
N ALA A 96 6.85 0.17 0.08
CA ALA A 96 8.28 0.38 0.25
C ALA A 96 8.84 1.08 -0.99
N THR A 97 9.73 2.03 -0.72
CA THR A 97 10.36 2.89 -1.73
C THR A 97 11.87 2.85 -1.57
N LYS A 98 12.61 2.89 -2.69
CA LYS A 98 14.06 2.98 -2.73
C LYS A 98 14.46 4.18 -3.58
N THR A 99 15.17 5.12 -2.98
CA THR A 99 15.77 6.27 -3.67
C THR A 99 17.26 6.02 -3.82
N GLU A 100 17.77 6.10 -5.05
CA GLU A 100 19.17 5.88 -5.38
C GLU A 100 19.62 6.98 -6.33
N ILE A 101 20.53 7.84 -5.86
CA ILE A 101 21.05 8.98 -6.61
C ILE A 101 22.56 9.05 -6.38
N GLU A 102 23.28 9.21 -7.48
CA GLU A 102 24.69 9.56 -7.47
C GLU A 102 24.82 11.08 -7.55
N ILE A 103 25.50 11.68 -6.57
CA ILE A 103 25.63 13.13 -6.48
C ILE A 103 27.08 13.53 -6.75
N GLU A 104 27.29 14.21 -7.87
CA GLU A 104 28.55 14.88 -8.18
C GLU A 104 28.36 16.39 -7.98
N THR A 105 29.13 16.98 -7.05
CA THR A 105 29.06 18.42 -6.77
C THR A 105 30.43 19.01 -6.48
N LYS A 106 30.59 20.29 -6.82
CA LYS A 106 31.80 21.05 -6.53
C LYS A 106 31.85 21.41 -5.05
N VAL A 107 33.02 21.21 -4.44
CA VAL A 107 33.34 21.70 -3.10
C VAL A 107 33.98 23.08 -3.23
N ARG A 108 33.64 23.99 -2.32
CA ARG A 108 34.12 25.38 -2.30
C ARG A 108 34.72 25.71 -0.94
N ASP A 109 35.80 26.46 -0.93
CA ASP A 109 36.37 26.99 0.29
C ASP A 109 35.50 28.10 0.88
N SER A 110 35.38 28.10 2.20
CA SER A 110 34.65 29.08 2.98
C SER A 110 35.49 29.47 4.19
N ILE A 111 35.86 30.74 4.28
CA ILE A 111 36.71 31.23 5.36
C ILE A 111 35.85 31.46 6.60
N VAL A 112 36.32 30.95 7.75
CA VAL A 112 35.65 31.11 9.06
C VAL A 112 36.67 31.56 10.11
N TYR A 113 36.26 32.47 11.00
CA TYR A 113 37.12 32.95 12.07
C TYR A 113 36.90 32.12 13.35
N ARG A 114 37.92 31.35 13.76
CA ARG A 114 37.93 30.56 15.01
C ARG A 114 39.25 30.82 15.74
N ASN A 115 39.33 31.93 16.46
CA ASN A 115 40.54 32.49 17.09
C ASN A 115 41.65 32.91 16.11
N GLN A 116 41.73 32.27 14.94
CA GLN A 116 42.53 32.61 13.77
C GLN A 116 41.71 32.34 12.49
N LEU A 117 42.21 32.82 11.36
CA LEU A 117 41.57 32.63 10.05
C LEU A 117 41.73 31.15 9.63
N ASP A 118 40.60 30.46 9.48
CA ASP A 118 40.53 29.02 9.16
C ASP A 118 39.67 28.81 7.91
N THR A 119 39.86 27.69 7.20
CA THR A 119 39.12 27.39 5.96
C THR A 119 38.28 26.13 6.14
N LEU A 120 37.00 26.22 5.80
CA LEU A 120 36.04 25.11 5.76
C LEU A 120 35.68 24.81 4.32
N LEU A 121 35.56 23.52 3.99
CA LEU A 121 35.14 23.07 2.68
C LEU A 121 33.63 22.88 2.66
N ASN A 122 32.91 23.69 1.90
CA ASN A 122 31.45 23.63 1.82
C ASN A 122 31.01 23.04 0.48
N PHE A 123 29.94 22.25 0.50
CA PHE A 123 29.27 21.79 -0.70
C PHE A 123 27.75 21.87 -0.54
N ARG A 124 27.08 22.10 -1.67
CA ARG A 124 25.63 22.04 -1.76
C ARG A 124 25.22 21.55 -3.12
N TRP A 125 24.37 20.56 -3.12
CA TRP A 125 23.70 20.02 -4.30
C TRP A 125 22.20 20.03 -4.04
N ARG A 126 21.43 20.47 -5.02
CA ARG A 126 19.98 20.59 -4.88
C ARG A 126 19.31 20.34 -6.21
N ASP A 127 18.23 19.58 -6.19
CA ASP A 127 17.27 19.47 -7.28
C ASP A 127 15.85 19.82 -6.79
N SER A 128 14.83 19.36 -7.52
CA SER A 128 13.42 19.59 -7.16
C SER A 128 12.91 18.73 -6.00
N TRP A 129 13.64 17.70 -5.58
CA TRP A 129 13.21 16.67 -4.63
C TRP A 129 14.13 16.52 -3.43
N ILE A 130 15.42 16.82 -3.58
CA ILE A 130 16.48 16.62 -2.60
C ILE A 130 17.35 17.89 -2.46
N ASP A 131 17.67 18.26 -1.22
CA ASP A 131 18.70 19.26 -0.85
C ASP A 131 19.77 18.57 0.01
N LEU A 132 20.95 18.37 -0.58
CA LEU A 132 22.15 17.89 0.09
C LEU A 132 23.08 19.08 0.34
N ARG A 133 23.39 19.35 1.60
CA ARG A 133 24.32 20.42 1.99
C ARG A 133 25.23 19.96 3.12
N GLY A 134 26.47 20.41 3.10
CA GLY A 134 27.40 20.05 4.14
C GLY A 134 28.69 20.84 4.13
N THR A 135 29.44 20.65 5.21
CA THR A 135 30.72 21.28 5.47
C THR A 135 31.71 20.19 5.89
N ILE A 136 32.93 20.27 5.38
CA ILE A 136 34.05 19.40 5.73
C ILE A 136 35.05 20.27 6.50
N ASP A 137 35.31 19.87 7.74
CA ASP A 137 36.24 20.54 8.65
C ASP A 137 37.30 19.54 9.09
N LYS A 138 38.56 19.77 8.70
CA LYS A 138 39.71 18.92 9.11
C LYS A 138 39.46 17.41 8.93
N GLY A 139 38.82 17.05 7.81
CA GLY A 139 38.50 15.66 7.46
C GLY A 139 37.19 15.13 8.08
N VAL A 140 36.47 15.92 8.88
CA VAL A 140 35.16 15.56 9.43
C VAL A 140 34.06 16.16 8.56
N LEU A 141 33.15 15.30 8.10
CA LEU A 141 31.99 15.68 7.30
C LEU A 141 30.77 15.94 8.19
N PHE A 142 30.20 17.14 8.08
CA PHE A 142 28.89 17.49 8.60
C PHE A 142 27.93 17.72 7.44
N ALA A 143 27.03 16.77 7.18
CA ALA A 143 26.09 16.85 6.07
C ALA A 143 24.64 16.74 6.55
N LYS A 144 23.74 17.43 5.86
CA LYS A 144 22.30 17.31 5.99
C LYS A 144 21.70 16.97 4.63
N ILE A 145 20.85 15.95 4.62
CA ILE A 145 20.08 15.53 3.44
C ILE A 145 18.61 15.72 3.76
N GLU A 146 17.92 16.49 2.94
CA GLU A 146 16.46 16.65 2.99
C GLU A 146 15.89 16.10 1.68
N SER A 147 15.01 15.10 1.76
CA SER A 147 14.29 14.54 0.61
C SER A 147 12.78 14.61 0.89
N ALA A 148 12.02 15.21 -0.01
CA ALA A 148 10.58 15.39 0.14
C ALA A 148 9.83 14.68 -0.99
N ASP A 149 9.21 13.54 -0.68
CA ASP A 149 8.51 12.72 -1.66
C ASP A 149 7.01 12.72 -1.41
N THR A 150 6.22 12.45 -2.45
CA THR A 150 4.77 12.32 -2.35
C THR A 150 4.30 11.06 -3.08
N LEU A 151 3.59 10.19 -2.36
CA LEU A 151 2.95 8.99 -2.87
C LEU A 151 1.44 9.22 -2.97
N HIS A 152 0.87 8.97 -4.14
CA HIS A 152 -0.58 9.00 -4.36
C HIS A 152 -1.12 7.57 -4.43
N HIS A 153 -2.03 7.21 -3.52
CA HIS A 153 -2.69 5.90 -3.50
C HIS A 153 -4.10 6.04 -4.09
N ILE A 154 -4.32 5.44 -5.25
CA ILE A 154 -5.58 5.52 -6.01
C ILE A 154 -6.24 4.15 -6.01
N ILE A 155 -7.36 4.01 -5.30
CA ILE A 155 -8.11 2.75 -5.21
C ILE A 155 -9.35 2.83 -6.10
N HIS A 156 -9.50 1.88 -7.03
CA HIS A 156 -10.63 1.86 -7.96
C HIS A 156 -11.16 0.45 -8.23
N LYS A 157 -12.38 0.39 -8.75
CA LYS A 157 -13.08 -0.86 -9.09
C LYS A 157 -12.83 -1.21 -10.55
N ILE A 158 -12.36 -2.43 -10.79
CA ILE A 158 -12.30 -3.00 -12.14
C ILE A 158 -13.68 -3.63 -12.44
N PRO A 159 -14.43 -3.13 -13.43
CA PRO A 159 -15.73 -3.71 -13.77
C PRO A 159 -15.57 -5.01 -14.55
N LYS A 160 -16.59 -5.88 -14.54
CA LYS A 160 -16.68 -6.98 -15.50
C LYS A 160 -17.06 -6.39 -16.86
N LYS A 161 -16.49 -6.93 -17.94
CA LYS A 161 -16.79 -6.51 -19.32
C LYS A 161 -17.50 -7.67 -20.03
N PHE A 162 -18.67 -7.39 -20.61
CA PHE A 162 -19.33 -8.29 -21.55
C PHE A 162 -19.73 -7.49 -22.78
N LEU A 163 -19.18 -7.87 -23.93
CA LEU A 163 -19.31 -7.16 -25.20
C LEU A 163 -18.92 -5.66 -25.06
N PHE A 164 -19.89 -4.75 -24.95
CA PHE A 164 -19.69 -3.31 -24.72
C PHE A 164 -20.18 -2.81 -23.36
N PHE A 165 -20.75 -3.67 -22.52
CA PHE A 165 -21.29 -3.29 -21.21
C PHE A 165 -20.30 -3.56 -20.08
N ARG A 166 -20.18 -2.58 -19.18
CA ARG A 166 -19.50 -2.70 -17.89
C ARG A 166 -20.52 -2.96 -16.80
N PHE A 167 -20.37 -4.06 -16.06
CA PHE A 167 -21.31 -4.43 -15.00
C PHE A 167 -20.59 -5.07 -13.82
N GLY A 168 -21.13 -4.88 -12.62
CA GLY A 168 -20.57 -5.41 -11.38
C GLY A 168 -19.10 -5.02 -11.12
N VAL A 169 -18.50 -5.67 -10.12
CA VAL A 169 -17.09 -5.52 -9.78
C VAL A 169 -16.39 -6.86 -10.00
N LYS A 170 -15.30 -6.84 -10.78
CA LYS A 170 -14.40 -7.98 -10.97
C LYS A 170 -13.36 -8.02 -9.85
N ALA A 171 -12.68 -6.91 -9.62
CA ALA A 171 -11.64 -6.77 -8.61
C ALA A 171 -11.54 -5.31 -8.15
N ILE A 172 -10.87 -5.07 -7.02
CA ILE A 172 -10.46 -3.74 -6.59
C ILE A 172 -8.95 -3.66 -6.77
N LYS A 173 -8.48 -2.60 -7.42
CA LYS A 173 -7.07 -2.36 -7.73
C LYS A 173 -6.64 -1.07 -7.04
N MET A 174 -5.41 -1.06 -6.56
CA MET A 174 -4.74 0.12 -6.03
C MET A 174 -3.54 0.45 -6.92
N ASP A 175 -3.48 1.70 -7.35
CA ASP A 175 -2.36 2.27 -8.08
C ASP A 175 -1.63 3.27 -7.17
N VAL A 176 -0.34 3.03 -6.96
CA VAL A 176 0.53 3.92 -6.18
C VAL A 176 1.45 4.65 -7.13
N VAL A 177 1.40 5.98 -7.12
CA VAL A 177 2.22 6.83 -7.99
C VAL A 177 3.16 7.66 -7.14
N ASN A 178 4.46 7.59 -7.43
CA ASN A 178 5.46 8.45 -6.81
C ASN A 178 5.72 9.69 -7.66
N SER A 179 5.66 10.86 -7.04
CA SER A 179 6.00 12.11 -7.73
C SER A 179 7.51 12.32 -7.90
N ASN A 180 8.36 11.74 -7.04
CA ASN A 180 9.81 11.81 -7.19
C ASN A 180 10.31 10.77 -8.23
N PRO A 181 10.91 11.20 -9.36
CA PRO A 181 11.42 10.31 -10.40
C PRO A 181 12.62 9.46 -9.95
N HIS A 182 13.37 9.90 -8.95
CA HIS A 182 14.53 9.20 -8.40
C HIS A 182 14.15 8.03 -7.49
N ASN A 183 12.88 7.96 -7.10
CA ASN A 183 12.39 6.98 -6.17
C ASN A 183 11.65 5.86 -6.92
N LYS A 184 12.07 4.61 -6.69
CA LYS A 184 11.46 3.39 -7.22
C LYS A 184 10.64 2.71 -6.12
N ILE A 185 9.40 2.38 -6.44
CA ILE A 185 8.55 1.57 -5.56
C ILE A 185 9.00 0.12 -5.67
N THR A 186 9.48 -0.47 -4.58
CA THR A 186 10.00 -1.85 -4.55
C THR A 186 8.97 -2.85 -4.04
N TYR A 187 8.05 -2.41 -3.19
CA TYR A 187 6.98 -3.24 -2.65
C TYR A 187 5.71 -2.41 -2.50
N THR A 188 4.56 -3.02 -2.73
CA THR A 188 3.27 -2.44 -2.41
C THR A 188 2.29 -3.55 -2.08
N GLU A 189 1.49 -3.35 -1.04
CA GLU A 189 0.37 -4.21 -0.70
C GLU A 189 -0.85 -3.38 -0.33
N TYR A 190 -2.04 -3.91 -0.64
CA TYR A 190 -3.31 -3.34 -0.24
C TYR A 190 -4.17 -4.41 0.44
N ILE A 191 -4.46 -4.20 1.71
CA ILE A 191 -5.27 -5.10 2.53
C ILE A 191 -6.54 -4.36 2.97
N GLU A 192 -7.70 -4.94 2.69
CA GLU A 192 -8.99 -4.52 3.22
C GLU A 192 -9.47 -5.56 4.24
N LEU A 193 -9.95 -5.11 5.40
CA LEU A 193 -10.49 -6.02 6.40
C LEU A 193 -11.96 -6.35 6.10
N LYS A 194 -12.24 -7.65 6.06
CA LYS A 194 -13.61 -8.16 6.04
C LYS A 194 -14.29 -7.83 7.37
N LYS A 195 -15.47 -7.21 7.28
CA LYS A 195 -16.35 -6.93 8.42
C LYS A 195 -17.02 -8.20 8.95
#